data_AF-X6LU46-F1
#
_entry.id   AF-X6LU46-F1
#
_cell.length_a   1.000
_cell.length_b   1.000
_cell.length_c   1.000
_cell.angle_alpha   90.00
_cell.angle_beta   90.00
_cell.angle_gamma   90.00
#
_symmetry.space_group_name_H-M   'P 1'
#
loop_
_entity.id
_entity.type
_entity.pdbx_description
1 polymer ?
#
loop_
_entity_poly.entity_id
_entity_poly.type
_entity_poly.pdbx_seq_one_letter_code
_entity_poly.pdbx_strand_id
1 'polypeptide(L)'
;MEEEKSKGNAKLDLKSLHQQQSCFDKNWVLQLNKQEDINDFICLICKQVANNPMEIDCSQHKNMDESLIVGENCLNQFLSQNPNSCPIEPHDNCS
;
A
#
# COMPACT_ATOMS: atom_id res chain seq x y z
N MET A 1 0.11 -44.09 1.91
CA MET A 1 -0.63 -43.42 2.99
C MET A 1 0.40 -42.57 3.73
N GLU A 2 0.61 -41.37 3.19
CA GLU A 2 0.18 -40.09 3.80
C GLU A 2 1.20 -39.62 4.85
N GLU A 3 1.55 -38.36 5.01
CA GLU A 3 1.66 -37.17 4.17
C GLU A 3 2.30 -36.12 5.12
N GLU A 4 2.95 -35.12 4.54
CA GLU A 4 3.05 -33.75 5.09
C GLU A 4 3.72 -33.49 6.46
N LYS A 5 4.94 -32.89 6.43
CA LYS A 5 5.33 -31.83 7.37
C LYS A 5 6.51 -31.00 6.86
N SER A 6 6.26 -30.14 5.86
CA SER A 6 7.18 -29.04 5.52
C SER A 6 6.39 -27.83 5.00
N LYS A 7 5.69 -27.15 5.91
CA LYS A 7 4.96 -25.90 5.61
C LYS A 7 5.25 -24.75 6.60
N GLY A 8 6.22 -24.94 7.51
CA GLY A 8 6.49 -24.01 8.61
C GLY A 8 7.36 -22.79 8.24
N ASN A 9 8.45 -22.99 7.49
CA ASN A 9 9.42 -21.92 7.22
C ASN A 9 9.04 -21.01 6.05
N ALA A 10 8.46 -21.55 4.97
CA ALA A 10 8.11 -20.75 3.79
C ALA A 10 7.10 -19.62 4.07
N LYS A 11 6.26 -19.78 5.10
CA LYS A 11 5.22 -18.81 5.47
C LYS A 11 5.77 -17.60 6.24
N LEU A 12 6.90 -17.74 6.93
CA LEU A 12 7.55 -16.64 7.66
C LEU A 12 8.36 -15.76 6.70
N ASP A 13 9.08 -16.36 5.76
CA ASP A 13 9.80 -15.62 4.71
C ASP A 13 8.85 -14.80 3.83
N LEU A 14 7.69 -15.35 3.46
CA LEU A 14 6.72 -14.65 2.61
C LEU A 14 6.19 -13.38 3.27
N LYS A 15 5.83 -13.43 4.56
CA LYS A 15 5.33 -12.25 5.31
C LYS A 15 6.39 -11.15 5.43
N SER A 16 7.65 -11.53 5.67
CA SER A 16 8.77 -10.58 5.70
C SER A 16 9.01 -9.94 4.33
N LEU A 17 8.90 -10.71 3.25
CA LEU A 17 9.00 -10.21 1.88
C LEU A 17 7.89 -9.19 1.56
N HIS A 18 6.64 -9.47 1.93
CA HIS A 18 5.51 -8.53 1.73
C HIS A 18 5.70 -7.23 2.52
N GLN A 19 6.23 -7.30 3.76
CA GLN A 19 6.57 -6.12 4.56
C GLN A 19 7.78 -5.34 4.02
N GLN A 20 8.62 -5.96 3.18
CA GLN A 20 9.78 -5.31 2.57
C GLN A 20 9.50 -4.69 1.21
N GLN A 21 8.39 -5.07 0.55
CA GLN A 21 8.10 -4.56 -0.78
C GLN A 21 7.65 -3.10 -0.70
N SER A 22 8.50 -2.19 -1.18
CA SER A 22 8.16 -0.79 -1.35
C SER A 22 7.25 -0.59 -2.58
N CYS A 23 6.66 0.60 -2.68
CA CYS A 23 6.10 1.09 -3.94
C CYS A 23 7.17 1.13 -5.05
N PHE A 24 6.75 1.08 -6.31
CA PHE A 24 7.63 1.07 -7.47
C PHE A 24 8.20 2.47 -7.77
N ASP A 25 9.49 2.52 -8.13
CA ASP A 25 10.11 3.78 -8.57
C ASP A 25 9.36 4.35 -9.78
N LYS A 26 8.86 5.58 -9.61
CA LYS A 26 8.02 6.28 -10.59
C LYS A 26 8.80 6.56 -11.86
N ASN A 27 10.08 6.92 -11.75
CA ASN A 27 10.92 7.22 -12.92
C ASN A 27 11.20 5.96 -13.75
N TRP A 28 11.30 4.81 -13.08
CA TRP A 28 11.40 3.51 -13.74
C TRP A 28 10.10 3.15 -14.48
N VAL A 29 8.93 3.30 -13.85
CA VAL A 29 7.64 3.03 -14.52
C VAL A 29 7.42 3.97 -15.71
N LEU A 30 7.80 5.24 -15.58
CA LEU A 30 7.70 6.26 -16.65
C LEU A 30 8.60 5.99 -17.86
N GLN A 31 9.53 5.03 -17.80
CA GLN A 31 10.31 4.65 -18.99
C GLN A 31 9.43 4.07 -20.11
N LEU A 32 8.29 3.46 -19.76
CA LEU A 32 7.40 2.76 -20.68
C LEU A 32 5.94 3.24 -20.63
N ASN A 33 5.61 4.19 -19.76
CA ASN A 33 4.24 4.67 -19.53
C ASN A 33 4.22 6.20 -19.50
N LYS A 34 3.08 6.82 -19.82
CA LYS A 34 2.93 8.28 -19.65
C LYS A 34 2.60 8.61 -18.20
N GLN A 35 2.84 9.87 -17.83
CA GLN A 35 2.47 10.37 -16.49
C GLN A 35 0.96 10.24 -16.23
N GLU A 36 0.14 10.55 -17.23
CA GLU A 36 -1.32 10.46 -17.16
C GLU A 36 -1.79 9.04 -16.86
N ASP A 37 -1.14 8.03 -17.43
CA ASP A 37 -1.49 6.61 -17.26
C ASP A 37 -1.23 6.09 -15.84
N ILE A 38 -0.40 6.79 -15.06
CA ILE A 38 0.02 6.35 -13.71
C ILE A 38 -0.51 7.23 -12.58
N ASN A 39 -1.18 8.35 -12.90
CA ASN A 39 -1.60 9.34 -11.90
C ASN A 39 -2.50 8.74 -10.82
N ASP A 40 -3.45 7.90 -11.22
CA ASP A 40 -4.42 7.28 -10.32
C ASP A 40 -3.80 6.16 -9.47
N PHE A 41 -2.54 5.80 -9.72
CA PHE A 41 -1.82 4.75 -9.00
C PHE A 41 -0.71 5.31 -8.11
N ILE A 42 -0.60 6.64 -7.94
CA ILE A 42 0.41 7.23 -7.08
C ILE A 42 0.04 7.04 -5.61
N CYS A 43 0.92 6.40 -4.85
CA CYS A 43 0.77 6.25 -3.41
C CYS A 43 0.81 7.63 -2.72
N LEU A 44 -0.24 7.96 -1.97
CA LEU A 44 -0.35 9.22 -1.25
C LEU A 44 0.76 9.42 -0.20
N ILE A 45 1.31 8.34 0.36
CA ILE A 45 2.32 8.40 1.43
C ILE A 45 3.72 8.67 0.85
N CYS A 46 4.20 7.81 -0.06
CA CYS A 46 5.58 7.89 -0.54
C CYS A 46 5.74 8.56 -1.92
N LYS A 47 4.63 8.93 -2.59
CA LYS A 47 4.59 9.59 -3.90
C LYS A 47 5.19 8.78 -5.06
N GLN A 48 5.39 7.48 -4.84
CA GLN A 48 5.79 6.49 -5.84
C GLN A 48 4.58 5.76 -6.43
N VAL A 49 4.77 4.90 -7.44
CA VAL A 49 3.67 4.09 -7.98
C VAL A 49 3.34 2.98 -6.99
N ALA A 50 2.10 2.92 -6.53
CA ALA A 50 1.66 2.00 -5.49
C ALA A 50 1.91 0.54 -5.88
N ASN A 51 2.60 -0.18 -5.00
CA ASN A 51 2.71 -1.63 -5.08
C ASN A 51 1.70 -2.25 -4.11
N ASN A 52 0.93 -3.22 -4.59
CA ASN A 52 -0.28 -3.71 -3.95
C ASN A 52 -1.19 -2.55 -3.49
N PRO A 53 -1.78 -1.80 -4.45
CA PRO A 53 -2.56 -0.61 -4.15
C PRO A 53 -3.79 -0.95 -3.31
N MET A 54 -4.07 -0.11 -2.33
CA MET A 54 -5.29 -0.11 -1.52
C MET A 54 -5.91 1.28 -1.59
N GLU A 55 -7.23 1.33 -1.53
CA GLU A 55 -7.99 2.57 -1.48
C GLU A 55 -8.36 2.88 -0.03
N ILE A 56 -8.25 4.15 0.36
CA ILE A 56 -8.68 4.62 1.69
C ILE A 56 -10.20 4.86 1.67
N ASP A 57 -10.97 4.10 2.44
CA ASP A 57 -12.43 4.26 2.59
C ASP A 57 -12.79 4.87 3.96
N CYS A 58 -12.41 6.13 4.15
CA CYS A 58 -12.79 6.88 5.34
C CYS A 58 -14.09 7.65 5.10
N SER A 59 -15.02 7.61 6.05
CA SER A 59 -16.28 8.36 5.98
C SER A 59 -16.09 9.87 5.76
N GLN A 60 -14.97 10.40 6.25
CA GLN A 60 -14.51 11.78 6.16
C GLN A 60 -14.17 12.18 4.71
N HIS A 61 -13.78 11.21 3.88
CA HIS A 61 -13.30 11.43 2.51
C HIS A 61 -14.23 10.89 1.43
N LYS A 62 -15.44 10.43 1.77
CA LYS A 62 -16.40 9.85 0.83
C LYS A 62 -16.85 10.77 -0.31
N ASN A 63 -16.66 12.09 -0.15
CA ASN A 63 -17.03 13.09 -1.14
C ASN A 63 -15.81 13.65 -1.91
N MET A 64 -14.62 13.06 -1.74
CA MET A 64 -13.48 13.41 -2.58
C MET A 64 -13.62 12.70 -3.92
N ASP A 65 -13.56 13.47 -5.01
CA ASP A 65 -13.61 12.92 -6.38
C ASP A 65 -12.29 12.23 -6.78
N GLU A 66 -11.25 12.33 -5.96
CA GLU A 66 -9.91 11.77 -6.22
C GLU A 66 -9.76 10.36 -5.63
N SER A 67 -9.15 9.44 -6.38
CA SER A 67 -8.80 8.11 -5.88
C SER A 67 -7.71 8.19 -4.81
N LEU A 68 -8.04 7.73 -3.59
CA LEU A 68 -7.16 7.81 -2.44
C LEU A 68 -6.29 6.57 -2.31
N ILE A 69 -5.32 6.43 -3.23
CA ILE A 69 -4.51 5.22 -3.33
C ILE A 69 -3.27 5.25 -2.43
N VAL A 70 -3.02 4.15 -1.72
CA VAL A 70 -1.80 3.90 -0.95
C VAL A 70 -1.25 2.51 -1.25
N GLY A 71 0.07 2.33 -1.19
CA GLY A 71 0.64 0.98 -1.18
C GLY A 71 0.41 0.32 0.17
N GLU A 72 0.02 -0.96 0.18
CA GLU A 72 -0.27 -1.73 1.41
C GLU A 72 0.85 -1.60 2.45
N ASN A 73 2.10 -1.79 2.05
CA ASN A 73 3.23 -1.71 2.97
C ASN A 73 3.41 -0.28 3.53
N CYS A 74 3.22 0.75 2.70
CA CYS A 74 3.28 2.13 3.16
C CYS A 74 2.19 2.42 4.20
N LEU A 75 0.96 1.93 3.97
CA LEU A 75 -0.13 2.12 4.93
C LEU A 75 0.15 1.40 6.25
N ASN A 76 0.56 0.13 6.20
CA ASN A 76 0.87 -0.65 7.39
C ASN A 76 1.98 0.00 8.24
N GLN A 77 3.04 0.50 7.60
CA GLN A 77 4.10 1.23 8.28
C GLN A 77 3.59 2.54 8.88
N PHE A 78 2.82 3.33 8.12
CA PHE A 78 2.26 4.59 8.59
C PHE A 78 1.38 4.39 9.83
N LEU A 79 0.44 3.45 9.81
CA LEU A 79 -0.47 3.17 10.92
C LEU A 79 0.26 2.64 12.15
N SER A 80 1.35 1.87 11.96
CA SER A 80 2.18 1.38 13.07
C SER A 80 2.90 2.50 13.84
N GLN A 81 3.21 3.60 13.15
CA GLN A 81 3.92 4.75 13.71
C GLN A 81 2.97 5.87 14.15
N ASN A 82 1.78 5.94 13.53
CA ASN A 82 0.79 6.98 13.73
C ASN A 82 -0.56 6.33 14.07
N PRO A 83 -0.75 5.85 15.31
CA PRO A 83 -2.03 5.30 15.72
C PRO A 83 -3.12 6.38 15.58
N ASN A 84 -4.33 5.96 15.20
CA ASN A 84 -5.48 6.85 15.04
C ASN A 84 -5.26 8.02 14.06
N SER A 85 -4.46 7.81 13.01
CA SER A 85 -4.24 8.80 11.97
C SER A 85 -4.56 8.24 10.59
N CYS A 86 -5.07 9.09 9.71
CA CYS A 86 -5.23 8.77 8.29
C CYS A 86 -4.11 9.46 7.49
N PRO A 87 -3.61 8.83 6.41
CA PRO A 87 -2.59 9.43 5.53
C PRO A 87 -2.97 10.76 4.86
N ILE A 88 -4.26 11.12 4.87
CA ILE A 88 -4.79 12.34 4.24
C ILE A 88 -4.86 13.47 5.29
N GLU A 89 -5.56 13.23 6.40
CA GLU A 89 -5.68 14.15 7.52
C GLU A 89 -5.88 13.41 8.85
N PRO A 90 -5.58 14.03 10.02
CA PRO A 90 -5.75 13.37 11.30
C PRO A 90 -7.23 13.12 11.63
N HIS A 91 -7.62 11.86 11.69
CA HIS A 91 -8.89 11.42 12.27
C HIS A 91 -8.79 9.98 12.77
N ASP A 92 -9.61 9.63 13.76
CA ASP A 92 -9.68 8.27 14.29
C ASP A 92 -10.25 7.29 13.23
N ASN A 93 -9.93 6.00 13.38
CA ASN A 93 -10.44 4.88 12.56
C ASN A 93 -10.22 5.01 11.05
N CYS A 94 -8.96 5.11 10.63
CA CYS A 94 -8.58 4.86 9.23
C CYS A 94 -8.65 3.33 8.98
N SER A 95 -9.69 2.86 8.28
CA SER A 95 -9.90 1.45 7.94
C SER A 95 -10.16 1.29 6.46
#